data_AF-A0A7J0A7U0-F1
#
_entry.id   AF-A0A7J0A7U0-F1
#
_cell.length_a   1.000
_cell.length_b   1.000
_cell.length_c   1.000
_cell.angle_alpha   90.00
_cell.angle_beta   90.00
_cell.angle_gamma   90.00
#
_symmetry.space_group_name_H-M   'P 1'
#
loop_
_entity.id
_entity.type
_entity.pdbx_description
1 polymer ?
#
loop_
_entity_poly.entity_id
_entity_poly.type
_entity_poly.pdbx_seq_one_letter_code
_entity_poly.pdbx_strand_id
1 'polypeptide(L)'
;MNGEVYELQVHNLQEIPEDILDNIDKMGVDESAILNEYEGKYLNFIFKINPEEFDLVGKKVAFLKVGNKADYFDSTRSPDRKGTTVGGSGLYIFDATQKTKSGGYDAAVSCWSKMLLPIDLVVERLSKRE
;
A
#
# COMPACT_ATOMS: atom_id res chain seq x y z
N MET A 1 -17.47 9.57 10.60
CA MET A 1 -16.04 9.17 10.60
C MET A 1 -15.79 8.62 9.22
N ASN A 2 -14.89 9.30 8.51
CA ASN A 2 -14.58 9.07 7.11
C ASN A 2 -13.16 8.51 7.11
N GLY A 3 -12.91 7.40 6.41
CA GLY A 3 -11.56 6.83 6.36
C GLY A 3 -10.54 7.80 5.76
N GLU A 4 -9.27 7.53 6.04
CA GLU A 4 -8.18 8.45 5.77
C GLU A 4 -7.49 8.12 4.46
N VAL A 5 -7.00 9.17 3.76
CA VAL A 5 -6.30 9.02 2.48
C VAL A 5 -4.94 9.71 2.59
N TYR A 6 -3.89 8.96 2.30
CA TYR A 6 -2.51 9.45 2.29
C TYR A 6 -1.95 9.37 0.88
N GLU A 7 -1.37 10.47 0.43
CA GLU A 7 -0.58 10.51 -0.80
C GLU A 7 0.85 10.04 -0.54
N LEU A 8 1.47 9.44 -1.56
CA LEU A 8 2.87 9.06 -1.52
C LEU A 8 3.75 10.28 -1.15
N GLN A 9 4.52 10.15 -0.07
CA GLN A 9 5.37 11.22 0.45
C GLN A 9 6.84 11.03 0.05
N VAL A 10 7.27 9.78 -0.16
CA VAL A 10 8.66 9.44 -0.51
C VAL A 10 8.70 8.95 -1.95
N HIS A 11 9.41 9.69 -2.80
CA HIS A 11 9.47 9.43 -4.25
C HIS A 11 10.76 8.71 -4.67
N ASN A 12 11.84 8.84 -3.91
CA ASN A 12 13.12 8.21 -4.21
C ASN A 12 13.42 7.10 -3.21
N LEU A 13 13.90 5.96 -3.70
CA LEU A 13 14.36 4.87 -2.84
C LEU A 13 15.55 5.32 -1.99
N GLN A 14 16.39 6.24 -2.46
CA GLN A 14 17.53 6.76 -1.69
C GLN A 14 17.13 7.48 -0.38
N GLU A 15 15.87 7.92 -0.27
CA GLU A 15 15.35 8.53 0.96
C GLU A 15 14.87 7.48 1.96
N ILE A 16 14.75 6.22 1.54
CA ILE A 16 14.32 5.10 2.36
C ILE A 16 15.55 4.52 3.09
N PRO A 17 15.45 4.28 4.40
CA PRO A 17 16.51 3.65 5.19
C PRO A 17 17.02 2.36 4.56
N GLU A 18 18.34 2.17 4.60
CA GLU A 18 18.98 0.98 4.06
C GLU A 18 18.47 -0.30 4.73
N ASP A 19 18.08 -0.27 6.01
CA ASP A 19 17.52 -1.44 6.71
C ASP A 19 16.21 -1.94 6.08
N ILE A 20 15.38 -1.03 5.55
CA ILE A 20 14.15 -1.37 4.86
C ILE A 20 14.48 -1.90 3.46
N LEU A 21 15.41 -1.26 2.75
CA LEU A 21 15.80 -1.64 1.38
C LEU A 21 16.58 -2.94 1.32
N ASP A 22 17.37 -3.27 2.34
CA ASP A 22 18.13 -4.52 2.43
C ASP A 22 17.20 -5.74 2.43
N ASN A 23 15.96 -5.55 2.90
CA ASN A 23 14.92 -6.58 2.94
C ASN A 23 13.91 -6.46 1.79
N ILE A 24 14.23 -5.73 0.72
CA ILE A 24 13.33 -5.57 -0.43
C ILE A 24 13.07 -6.89 -1.16
N ASP A 25 13.98 -7.87 -1.08
CA ASP A 25 13.79 -9.22 -1.62
C ASP A 25 12.67 -9.98 -0.88
N LYS A 26 12.41 -9.63 0.39
CA LYS A 26 11.38 -10.24 1.24
C LYS A 26 10.00 -9.62 1.09
N MET A 27 9.87 -8.60 0.24
CA MET A 27 8.59 -7.96 -0.08
C MET A 27 7.94 -8.62 -1.29
N GLY A 28 6.62 -8.84 -1.26
CA GLY A 28 5.87 -9.45 -2.35
C GLY A 28 6.22 -10.90 -2.62
N VAL A 29 6.71 -11.64 -1.60
CA VAL A 29 7.14 -13.04 -1.74
C VAL A 29 6.00 -14.05 -1.70
N ASP A 30 4.81 -13.59 -1.30
CA ASP A 30 3.62 -14.42 -1.12
C ASP A 30 2.39 -13.78 -1.76
N GLU A 31 1.37 -14.60 -2.02
CA GLU A 31 0.11 -14.18 -2.64
C GLU A 31 -0.92 -13.69 -1.61
N SER A 32 -0.56 -13.57 -0.33
CA SER A 32 -1.47 -13.11 0.72
C SER A 32 -1.81 -11.64 0.54
N ALA A 33 -3.05 -11.28 0.86
CA ALA A 33 -3.45 -9.89 1.01
C ALA A 33 -2.93 -9.27 2.32
N ILE A 34 -2.36 -10.07 3.23
CA ILE A 34 -1.82 -9.60 4.51
C ILE A 34 -0.38 -9.15 4.30
N LEU A 35 -0.06 -7.96 4.78
CA LEU A 35 1.30 -7.43 4.71
C LEU A 35 2.19 -8.09 5.76
N ASN A 36 3.37 -8.50 5.34
CA ASN A 36 4.42 -8.94 6.26
C ASN A 36 5.12 -7.74 6.91
N GLU A 37 6.05 -8.01 7.83
CA GLU A 37 6.76 -6.96 8.58
C GLU A 37 7.53 -5.99 7.67
N TYR A 38 8.19 -6.50 6.63
CA TYR A 38 9.00 -5.71 5.70
C TYR A 38 8.12 -4.84 4.80
N GLU A 39 7.04 -5.41 4.27
CA GLU A 39 6.07 -4.73 3.42
C GLU A 39 5.36 -3.61 4.19
N GLY A 40 4.92 -3.89 5.43
CA GLY A 40 4.25 -2.92 6.29
C GLY A 40 5.17 -1.76 6.67
N LYS A 41 6.41 -2.06 7.10
CA LYS A 41 7.42 -1.02 7.41
C LYS A 41 7.73 -0.13 6.21
N TYR A 42 7.91 -0.73 5.03
CA TYR A 42 8.14 0.02 3.79
C TYR A 42 6.97 0.95 3.46
N LEU A 43 5.74 0.44 3.51
CA LEU A 43 4.56 1.25 3.21
C LEU A 43 4.34 2.36 4.25
N ASN A 44 4.51 2.06 5.55
CA ASN A 44 4.47 3.07 6.60
C ASN A 44 5.47 4.19 6.31
N PHE A 45 6.70 3.84 5.89
CA PHE A 45 7.73 4.83 5.59
C PHE A 45 7.39 5.71 4.38
N ILE A 46 7.02 5.12 3.23
CA ILE A 46 6.80 5.89 2.00
C ILE A 46 5.56 6.81 2.07
N PHE A 47 4.58 6.45 2.91
CA PHE A 47 3.39 7.24 3.17
C PHE A 47 3.51 8.12 4.42
N LYS A 48 4.64 8.05 5.16
CA LYS A 48 4.88 8.71 6.45
C LYS A 48 3.75 8.47 7.47
N ILE A 49 3.31 7.22 7.56
CA ILE A 49 2.35 6.78 8.58
C ILE A 49 3.09 6.59 9.89
N ASN A 50 2.53 7.16 10.96
CA ASN A 50 3.02 6.91 12.30
C ASN A 50 2.56 5.51 12.75
N PRO A 51 3.49 4.56 12.97
CA PRO A 51 3.11 3.20 13.37
C PRO A 51 2.45 3.14 14.76
N GLU A 52 2.65 4.17 15.60
CA GLU A 52 1.92 4.31 16.87
C GLU A 52 0.44 4.63 16.68
N GLU A 53 0.07 5.28 15.58
CA GLU A 53 -1.33 5.60 15.24
C GLU A 53 -1.96 4.47 14.42
N PHE A 54 -1.27 4.02 13.38
CA PHE A 54 -1.72 2.92 12.54
C PHE A 54 -0.55 2.17 11.92
N ASP A 55 -0.36 0.92 12.34
CA ASP A 55 0.64 0.05 11.73
C ASP A 55 0.03 -0.81 10.63
N LEU A 56 0.58 -0.71 9.41
CA LEU A 56 0.24 -1.56 8.27
C LEU A 56 0.77 -3.00 8.40
N VAL A 57 1.74 -3.27 9.30
CA VAL A 57 2.27 -4.61 9.51
C VAL A 57 1.16 -5.57 9.97
N GLY A 58 0.99 -6.69 9.26
CA GLY A 58 -0.04 -7.68 9.56
C GLY A 58 -1.46 -7.27 9.17
N LYS A 59 -1.64 -6.13 8.49
CA LYS A 59 -2.96 -5.68 8.01
C LYS A 59 -3.30 -6.27 6.66
N LYS A 60 -4.59 -6.50 6.42
CA LYS A 60 -5.09 -6.96 5.11
C LYS A 60 -5.23 -5.74 4.19
N VAL A 61 -4.37 -5.64 3.18
CA VAL A 61 -4.29 -4.48 2.28
C VAL A 61 -4.54 -4.89 0.84
N ALA A 62 -5.47 -4.17 0.19
CA ALA A 62 -5.79 -4.40 -1.21
C ALA A 62 -4.91 -3.56 -2.14
N PHE A 63 -4.34 -4.17 -3.18
CA PHE A 63 -3.62 -3.44 -4.23
C PHE A 63 -4.53 -3.24 -5.44
N LEU A 64 -4.80 -1.99 -5.77
CA LEU A 64 -5.62 -1.60 -6.92
C LEU A 64 -4.72 -1.33 -8.14
N LYS A 65 -5.23 -1.66 -9.33
CA LYS A 65 -4.58 -1.61 -10.64
C LYS A 65 -3.41 -2.58 -10.89
N VAL A 66 -2.53 -2.85 -9.93
CA VAL A 66 -1.46 -3.85 -10.14
C VAL A 66 -1.95 -5.29 -10.00
N GLY A 67 -3.13 -5.50 -9.39
CA GLY A 67 -3.69 -6.83 -9.17
C GLY A 67 -3.44 -7.31 -7.74
N ASN A 68 -2.18 -7.61 -7.41
CA ASN A 68 -1.77 -8.11 -6.09
C ASN A 68 -0.57 -7.32 -5.52
N LYS A 69 -0.15 -7.70 -4.31
CA LYS A 69 1.00 -7.09 -3.64
C LYS A 69 2.34 -7.46 -4.29
N ALA A 70 2.47 -8.70 -4.79
CA ALA A 70 3.69 -9.19 -5.40
C ALA A 70 4.08 -8.35 -6.62
N ASP A 71 3.13 -8.04 -7.50
CA ASP A 71 3.34 -7.19 -8.67
C ASP A 71 3.72 -5.74 -8.29
N TYR A 72 3.19 -5.22 -7.17
CA TYR A 72 3.54 -3.89 -6.67
C TYR A 72 5.00 -3.83 -6.19
N PHE A 73 5.43 -4.83 -5.41
CA PHE A 73 6.80 -4.91 -4.91
C PHE A 73 7.80 -5.33 -5.98
N ASP A 74 7.40 -6.18 -6.92
CA ASP A 74 8.19 -6.48 -8.12
C ASP A 74 8.47 -5.21 -8.93
N SER A 75 7.43 -4.40 -9.16
CA SER A 75 7.60 -3.09 -9.80
C SER A 75 8.51 -2.15 -9.00
N THR A 76 8.53 -2.27 -7.67
CA THR A 76 9.40 -1.47 -6.80
C THR A 76 10.87 -1.86 -6.98
N ARG A 77 11.15 -3.16 -7.16
CA ARG A 77 12.49 -3.71 -7.41
C ARG A 77 12.95 -3.54 -8.86
N SER A 78 12.04 -3.27 -9.78
CA SER A 78 12.35 -3.21 -11.21
C SER A 78 13.45 -2.18 -11.52
N PRO A 79 14.52 -2.58 -12.24
CA PRO A 79 15.63 -1.69 -12.60
C PRO A 79 15.19 -0.52 -13.48
N ASP A 80 14.08 -0.67 -14.21
CA ASP A 80 13.46 0.38 -15.03
C ASP A 80 13.05 1.61 -14.23
N ARG A 81 12.81 1.47 -12.91
CA ARG A 81 12.44 2.59 -12.03
C ARG A 81 13.59 3.48 -11.61
N LYS A 82 14.84 3.15 -11.95
CA LYS A 82 16.04 3.95 -11.63
C LYS A 82 16.09 4.42 -10.17
N GLY A 83 15.61 3.60 -9.24
CA GLY A 83 15.58 3.94 -7.82
C GLY A 83 14.43 4.85 -7.38
N THR A 84 13.31 4.88 -8.09
CA THR A 84 12.10 5.63 -7.68
C THR A 84 11.01 4.69 -7.15
N THR A 85 10.22 5.18 -6.19
CA THR A 85 9.06 4.44 -5.65
C THR A 85 7.95 4.33 -6.69
N VAL A 86 6.95 3.47 -6.43
CA VAL A 86 5.79 3.32 -7.32
C VAL A 86 5.01 4.64 -7.36
N GLY A 87 5.23 5.44 -8.40
CA GLY A 87 4.60 6.74 -8.55
C GLY A 87 3.07 6.70 -8.67
N GLY A 88 2.42 7.80 -8.25
CA GLY A 88 0.97 7.91 -8.22
C GLY A 88 0.32 6.88 -7.29
N SER A 89 1.01 6.56 -6.19
CA SER A 89 0.49 5.70 -5.14
C SER A 89 -0.28 6.51 -4.10
N GLY A 90 -1.39 5.97 -3.65
CA GLY A 90 -2.21 6.52 -2.57
C GLY A 90 -2.66 5.39 -1.65
N LEU A 91 -2.54 5.61 -0.35
CA LEU A 91 -2.98 4.72 0.70
C LEU A 91 -4.35 5.16 1.22
N TYR A 92 -5.25 4.22 1.40
CA TYR A 92 -6.60 4.39 1.90
C TYR A 92 -6.76 3.55 3.16
N ILE A 93 -6.90 4.19 4.31
CA ILE A 93 -7.14 3.50 5.59
C ILE A 93 -8.65 3.45 5.82
N PHE A 94 -9.18 2.25 6.07
CA PHE A 94 -10.61 2.03 6.19
C PHE A 94 -11.08 2.01 7.65
N ASP A 95 -12.20 2.67 7.90
CA ASP A 95 -12.96 2.51 9.15
C ASP A 95 -13.61 1.12 9.25
N ALA A 96 -14.07 0.73 10.45
CA ALA A 96 -14.76 -0.55 10.68
C ALA A 96 -15.93 -0.82 9.70
N THR A 97 -16.69 0.23 9.37
CA THR A 97 -17.80 0.14 8.40
C THR A 97 -17.29 -0.11 6.98
N GLN A 98 -16.21 0.57 6.57
CA GLN A 98 -15.62 0.44 5.24
C GLN A 98 -14.90 -0.89 5.09
N LYS A 99 -14.21 -1.36 6.13
CA LYS A 99 -13.60 -2.69 6.21
C LYS A 99 -14.63 -3.79 6.00
N THR A 100 -15.79 -3.68 6.62
CA THR A 100 -16.88 -4.66 6.43
C THR A 100 -17.40 -4.64 4.99
N LYS A 101 -17.58 -3.44 4.41
CA LYS A 101 -18.06 -3.28 3.04
C LYS A 101 -17.04 -3.71 1.97
N SER A 102 -15.75 -3.66 2.27
CA SER A 102 -14.69 -3.95 1.30
C SER A 102 -14.32 -5.44 1.21
N GLY A 103 -14.93 -6.33 2.01
CA GLY A 103 -14.52 -7.74 2.10
C GLY A 103 -13.47 -7.99 3.18
N GLY A 104 -13.47 -7.16 4.22
CA GLY A 104 -12.61 -7.29 5.39
C GLY A 104 -11.21 -6.68 5.24
N TYR A 105 -10.97 -5.79 4.27
CA TYR A 105 -9.68 -5.11 4.13
C TYR A 105 -9.56 -3.97 5.14
N ASP A 106 -8.39 -3.87 5.77
CA ASP A 106 -8.04 -2.77 6.68
C ASP A 106 -7.61 -1.51 5.91
N ALA A 107 -6.97 -1.70 4.76
CA ALA A 107 -6.53 -0.60 3.92
C ALA A 107 -6.50 -0.99 2.43
N ALA A 108 -6.28 -0.01 1.55
CA ALA A 108 -5.99 -0.23 0.15
C ALA A 108 -4.88 0.69 -0.34
N VAL A 109 -4.05 0.18 -1.24
CA VAL A 109 -3.06 0.95 -1.99
C VAL A 109 -3.53 1.02 -3.43
N SER A 110 -3.79 2.24 -3.92
CA SER A 110 -3.92 2.49 -5.34
C SER A 110 -2.59 2.93 -5.89
N CYS A 111 -2.23 2.52 -7.10
CA CYS A 111 -1.04 2.99 -7.79
C CYS A 111 -1.38 3.50 -9.20
N TRP A 112 -0.42 4.16 -9.85
CA TRP A 112 -0.52 4.61 -11.25
C TRP A 112 -1.80 5.43 -11.50
N SER A 113 -2.20 6.21 -10.49
CA SER A 113 -3.32 7.13 -10.57
C SER A 113 -2.78 8.55 -10.45
N LYS A 114 -3.11 9.40 -11.43
CA LYS A 114 -2.75 10.83 -11.41
C LYS A 114 -3.58 11.63 -10.38
N MET A 115 -4.68 11.06 -9.89
CA MET A 115 -5.55 11.63 -8.87
C MET A 115 -5.91 10.57 -7.83
N LEU A 116 -6.00 10.98 -6.58
CA LEU A 116 -6.58 10.17 -5.52
C LEU A 116 -8.07 9.97 -5.80
N LEU A 117 -8.50 8.71 -5.83
CA LEU A 117 -9.91 8.37 -5.89
C LEU A 117 -10.57 8.65 -4.54
N PRO A 118 -11.87 9.02 -4.51
CA PRO A 118 -12.61 9.09 -3.25
C PRO A 118 -12.70 7.70 -2.62
N ILE A 119 -12.57 7.65 -1.29
CA ILE A 119 -12.49 6.39 -0.54
C ILE A 119 -13.73 5.51 -0.72
N ASP A 120 -14.92 6.09 -0.86
CA ASP A 120 -16.16 5.34 -1.13
C ASP A 120 -16.09 4.56 -2.44
N LEU A 121 -15.46 5.13 -3.49
CA LEU A 121 -15.29 4.46 -4.77
C LEU A 121 -14.24 3.34 -4.68
N VAL A 122 -13.23 3.49 -3.83
CA VAL A 122 -12.24 2.44 -3.52
C VAL A 122 -12.95 1.28 -2.83
N VAL A 123 -13.75 1.54 -1.80
CA VAL A 123 -14.52 0.53 -1.08
C VAL A 123 -15.50 -0.19 -2.02
N GLU A 124 -16.23 0.54 -2.86
CA GLU A 124 -17.16 -0.05 -3.85
C GLU A 124 -16.44 -0.93 -4.89
N ARG A 125 -15.22 -0.56 -5.30
CA ARG A 125 -14.42 -1.41 -6.20
C ARG A 125 -13.97 -2.71 -5.53
N LEU A 126 -13.64 -2.64 -4.24
CA LEU A 126 -13.24 -3.81 -3.47
C LEU A 126 -14.42 -4.73 -3.22
N SER A 127 -15.60 -4.18 -2.91
CA SER A 127 -16.82 -4.97 -2.72
C SER A 127 -17.29 -5.71 -3.97
N LYS A 128 -16.81 -5.33 -5.16
CA LYS A 128 -17.10 -5.99 -6.45
C LYS A 128 -16.06 -7.04 -6.85
N ARG A 129 -14.99 -7.21 -6.07
CA ARG A 129 -13.95 -8.23 -6.29
C ARG A 129 -14.26 -9.57 -5.61
N GLU A 130 -15.30 -9.62 -4.77
CA GLU A 130 -15.85 -10.84 -4.19
C GLU A 130 -16.90 -11.50 -5.08
#